data_AF-A0A1V5XBD9-F1
#
_entry.id   AF-A0A1V5XBD9-F1
#
_cell.length_a   1.000
_cell.length_b   1.000
_cell.length_c   1.000
_cell.angle_alpha   90.00
_cell.angle_beta   90.00
_cell.angle_gamma   90.00
#
_symmetry.space_group_name_H-M   'P 1'
#
loop_
_entity.id
_entity.type
_entity.pdbx_description
1 polymer ?
#
loop_
_entity_poly.entity_id
_entity_poly.type
_entity_poly.pdbx_seq_one_letter_code
_entity_poly.pdbx_strand_id
1 'polypeptide(L)'
;MSPTLEFRDPPEAIVDADGHVALGAYRRPFRHANLEQARITLGRIPLGRVGSRLVLKEWQHVAIILPEAMLTYAIVDAKYVKTSWCHFVNRDGTGQFEHARKGLRLRVARDLWNATTQVRAHGYRIHVHNHLDVGEHTIRIHIHNDGRAPSVEAELRCMHDLERNPPLEVVMPVGPGRAMYSHKVSLPIEGTLKVGQRVIDVCADEARAIWDVHKAHYPHRTWWNWATFAGKDDQGRTVALNLTRNINRRDDEINENAVWLDGALQRLGPARFTHDPFRSLEPWKIGTADGAVDLSFRPLGERRENLRLGLIRSVFHQPFGVFSGTIHAHGQMVRIDDAWGICEDHDALW
;
A
#
# COMPACT_ATOMS: atom_id res chain seq x y z
N MET A 1 1.73 28.92 3.30
CA MET A 1 0.40 28.54 2.78
C MET A 1 0.15 27.13 3.23
N SER A 2 -0.96 26.83 3.91
CA SER A 2 -1.33 25.44 4.22
C SER A 2 -1.42 24.65 2.92
N PRO A 3 -1.02 23.35 2.90
CA PRO A 3 -1.37 22.46 1.81
C PRO A 3 -2.87 22.62 1.53
N THR A 4 -3.28 22.76 0.27
CA THR A 4 -4.69 22.52 -0.05
C THR A 4 -4.94 21.02 0.15
N LEU A 5 -5.30 20.66 1.38
CA LEU A 5 -5.77 19.33 1.78
C LEU A 5 -7.18 19.03 1.22
N GLU A 6 -7.65 19.84 0.28
CA GLU A 6 -8.96 19.70 -0.33
C GLU A 6 -8.99 18.55 -1.33
N PHE A 7 -10.10 17.84 -1.32
CA PHE A 7 -10.42 16.83 -2.32
C PHE A 7 -11.25 17.43 -3.45
N ARG A 8 -10.96 16.98 -4.67
CA ARG A 8 -11.73 17.28 -5.89
C ARG A 8 -12.60 16.09 -6.28
N ASP A 9 -13.59 16.33 -7.13
CA ASP A 9 -14.26 15.21 -7.81
C ASP A 9 -13.37 14.67 -8.93
N PRO A 10 -13.27 13.34 -9.09
CA PRO A 10 -12.44 12.75 -10.13
C PRO A 10 -13.06 12.98 -11.51
N PRO A 11 -12.27 13.30 -12.55
CA PRO A 11 -12.71 13.07 -13.92
C PRO A 11 -12.97 11.57 -14.13
N GLU A 12 -13.69 11.23 -15.21
CA GLU A 12 -14.01 9.83 -15.53
C GLU A 12 -12.75 8.96 -15.70
N ALA A 13 -11.72 9.51 -16.35
CA ALA A 13 -10.44 8.87 -16.57
C ALA A 13 -9.29 9.67 -15.96
N ILE A 14 -8.30 8.95 -15.41
CA ILE A 14 -7.09 9.55 -14.84
C ILE A 14 -6.18 10.19 -15.89
N VAL A 15 -6.31 9.76 -17.15
CA VAL A 15 -5.59 10.33 -18.29
C VAL A 15 -6.62 10.85 -19.29
N ASP A 16 -6.44 12.09 -19.75
CA ASP A 16 -7.29 12.69 -20.78
C ASP A 16 -6.96 12.18 -22.21
N ALA A 17 -7.71 12.66 -23.20
CA ALA A 17 -7.52 12.27 -24.61
C ALA A 17 -6.15 12.69 -25.19
N ASP A 18 -5.53 13.74 -24.65
CA ASP A 18 -4.22 14.26 -25.05
C ASP A 18 -3.05 13.58 -24.30
N GLY A 19 -3.37 12.70 -23.36
CA GLY A 19 -2.40 11.95 -22.56
C GLY A 19 -1.93 12.67 -21.29
N HIS A 20 -2.57 13.76 -20.88
CA HIS A 20 -2.26 14.43 -19.62
C HIS A 20 -2.87 13.68 -18.43
N VAL A 21 -2.09 13.63 -17.35
CA VAL A 21 -2.50 12.96 -16.12
C VAL A 21 -3.20 13.96 -15.20
N ALA A 22 -4.37 13.60 -14.69
CA ALA A 22 -5.14 14.39 -13.75
C ALA A 22 -4.49 14.36 -12.36
N LEU A 23 -3.63 15.35 -12.08
CA LEU A 23 -2.99 15.50 -10.76
C LEU A 23 -3.97 16.09 -9.73
N GLY A 24 -3.99 15.51 -8.53
CA GLY A 24 -4.88 15.96 -7.46
C GLY A 24 -5.13 14.89 -6.40
N ALA A 25 -5.80 15.30 -5.33
CA ALA A 25 -6.44 14.39 -4.38
C ALA A 25 -7.94 14.37 -4.67
N TYR A 26 -8.55 13.18 -4.66
CA TYR A 26 -9.91 12.97 -5.15
C TYR A 26 -10.82 12.33 -4.10
N ARG A 27 -12.10 12.70 -4.10
CA ARG A 27 -13.10 12.21 -3.14
C ARG A 27 -13.50 10.76 -3.37
N ARG A 28 -13.28 10.25 -4.57
CA ARG A 28 -13.74 8.93 -5.04
C ARG A 28 -12.73 8.33 -6.00
N PRO A 29 -12.74 6.99 -6.17
CA PRO A 29 -11.91 6.33 -7.17
C PRO A 29 -12.25 6.75 -8.60
N PHE A 30 -11.23 6.79 -9.47
CA PHE A 30 -11.46 6.98 -10.91
C PHE A 30 -12.21 5.78 -11.51
N ARG A 31 -13.14 6.02 -12.44
CA ARG A 31 -13.75 4.94 -13.25
C ARG A 31 -12.72 4.27 -14.16
N HIS A 32 -11.79 5.06 -14.68
CA HIS A 32 -10.67 4.57 -15.49
C HIS A 32 -9.32 5.01 -14.93
N ALA A 33 -8.75 4.22 -14.01
CA ALA A 33 -7.44 4.44 -13.40
C ALA A 33 -6.27 3.87 -14.22
N ASN A 34 -6.29 4.05 -15.55
CA ASN A 34 -5.30 3.46 -16.46
C ASN A 34 -4.19 4.45 -16.89
N LEU A 35 -3.07 4.42 -16.17
CA LEU A 35 -1.88 5.23 -16.50
C LEU A 35 -1.11 4.79 -17.75
N GLU A 36 -1.41 3.64 -18.37
CA GLU A 36 -0.76 3.21 -19.64
C GLU A 36 -0.99 4.21 -20.78
N GLN A 37 -2.05 5.03 -20.67
CA GLN A 37 -2.42 6.03 -21.67
C GLN A 37 -1.66 7.35 -21.54
N ALA A 38 -0.92 7.54 -20.44
CA ALA A 38 -0.20 8.79 -20.18
C ALA A 38 0.85 9.08 -21.26
N ARG A 39 0.98 10.35 -21.62
CA ARG A 39 2.04 10.85 -22.51
C ARG A 39 3.35 10.91 -21.75
N ILE A 40 4.20 9.90 -21.97
CA ILE A 40 5.54 9.81 -21.39
C ILE A 40 6.60 10.17 -22.43
N THR A 41 7.63 10.90 -21.99
CA THR A 41 8.80 11.23 -22.82
C THR A 41 10.10 10.67 -22.24
N LEU A 42 11.03 10.35 -23.13
CA LEU A 42 12.45 10.17 -22.82
C LEU A 42 13.19 11.40 -23.38
N GLY A 43 13.51 12.36 -22.51
CA GLY A 43 13.92 13.69 -22.94
C GLY A 43 12.82 14.36 -23.76
N ARG A 44 13.10 14.66 -25.04
CA ARG A 44 12.13 15.26 -25.98
C ARG A 44 11.35 14.23 -26.81
N ILE A 45 11.69 12.94 -26.71
CA ILE A 45 11.10 11.90 -27.56
C ILE A 45 9.87 11.31 -26.86
N PRO A 46 8.67 11.38 -27.46
CA PRO A 46 7.47 10.72 -26.93
C PRO A 46 7.61 9.20 -27.09
N LEU A 47 7.34 8.45 -26.02
CA LEU A 47 7.42 6.98 -26.00
C LEU A 47 6.15 6.29 -26.50
N GLY A 48 5.06 7.05 -26.70
CA GLY A 48 3.75 6.53 -27.04
C GLY A 48 3.18 5.59 -25.96
N ARG A 49 2.03 4.97 -26.27
CA ARG A 49 1.32 4.08 -25.32
C ARG A 49 2.10 2.82 -24.98
N VAL A 50 2.76 2.22 -25.98
CA VAL A 50 3.58 1.01 -25.77
C VAL A 50 4.76 1.31 -24.84
N GLY A 51 5.47 2.42 -25.08
CA GLY A 51 6.59 2.79 -24.22
C GLY A 51 6.13 3.22 -22.83
N SER A 52 5.03 3.96 -22.69
CA SER A 52 4.40 4.25 -21.38
C SER A 52 4.13 2.98 -20.58
N ARG A 53 3.51 1.98 -21.22
CA ARG A 53 3.23 0.67 -20.62
C ARG A 53 4.49 -0.08 -20.18
N LEU A 54 5.59 0.00 -20.93
CA LEU A 54 6.83 -0.71 -20.62
C LEU A 54 7.59 -0.11 -19.42
N VAL A 55 7.37 1.18 -19.12
CA VAL A 55 8.01 1.85 -17.98
C VAL A 55 7.08 2.05 -16.78
N LEU A 56 5.78 1.80 -16.94
CA LEU A 56 4.79 1.86 -15.87
C LEU A 56 5.00 0.70 -14.89
N LYS A 57 5.16 1.01 -13.61
CA LYS A 57 5.20 0.02 -12.52
C LYS A 57 3.86 0.00 -11.82
N GLU A 58 3.35 -1.19 -11.53
CA GLU A 58 2.04 -1.37 -10.92
C GLU A 58 2.10 -2.44 -9.84
N TRP A 59 1.43 -2.23 -8.72
CA TRP A 59 1.23 -3.28 -7.73
C TRP A 59 -0.06 -3.11 -6.95
N GLN A 60 -0.48 -4.23 -6.36
CA GLN A 60 -1.48 -4.27 -5.32
C GLN A 60 -0.87 -4.99 -4.13
N HIS A 61 -0.80 -4.29 -3.01
CA HIS A 61 -0.34 -4.78 -1.73
C HIS A 61 -1.51 -4.73 -0.74
N VAL A 62 -1.63 -5.77 0.09
CA VAL A 62 -2.61 -5.80 1.17
C VAL A 62 -1.91 -6.26 2.44
N ALA A 63 -2.08 -5.48 3.51
CA ALA A 63 -1.72 -5.89 4.86
C ALA A 63 -2.98 -6.21 5.66
N ILE A 64 -3.15 -7.48 6.00
CA ILE A 64 -4.25 -7.97 6.83
C ILE A 64 -3.77 -7.97 8.28
N ILE A 65 -4.32 -7.06 9.07
CA ILE A 65 -4.03 -6.89 10.48
C ILE A 65 -5.07 -7.67 11.28
N LEU A 66 -4.62 -8.67 12.04
CA LEU A 66 -5.43 -9.48 12.93
C LEU A 66 -5.03 -9.20 14.39
N PRO A 67 -5.88 -9.53 15.38
CA PRO A 67 -5.51 -9.41 16.79
C PRO A 67 -4.25 -10.18 17.17
N GLU A 68 -4.02 -11.35 16.55
CA GLU A 68 -2.96 -12.30 16.90
C GLU A 68 -1.80 -12.40 15.90
N ALA A 69 -1.95 -11.82 14.71
CA ALA A 69 -1.02 -12.00 13.60
C ALA A 69 -1.18 -10.92 12.53
N MET A 70 -0.30 -10.95 11.55
CA MET A 70 -0.44 -10.18 10.32
C MET A 70 -0.07 -11.04 9.13
N LEU A 71 -0.85 -10.91 8.06
CA LEU A 71 -0.55 -11.47 6.74
C LEU A 71 -0.43 -10.33 5.74
N THR A 72 0.75 -10.15 5.15
CA THR A 72 0.99 -9.17 4.10
C THR A 72 1.30 -9.87 2.79
N TYR A 73 0.83 -9.34 1.67
CA TYR A 73 1.23 -9.82 0.36
C TYR A 73 1.25 -8.71 -0.67
N ALA A 74 2.09 -8.84 -1.69
CA ALA A 74 2.10 -7.96 -2.84
C ALA A 74 2.14 -8.74 -4.15
N ILE A 75 1.44 -8.25 -5.16
CA ILE A 75 1.56 -8.66 -6.57
C ILE A 75 2.10 -7.47 -7.35
N VAL A 76 3.34 -7.59 -7.85
CA VAL A 76 4.10 -6.47 -8.42
C VAL A 76 4.45 -6.74 -9.89
N ASP A 77 4.00 -5.85 -10.77
CA ASP A 77 4.38 -5.78 -12.18
C ASP A 77 5.29 -4.57 -12.43
N ALA A 78 6.61 -4.78 -12.34
CA ALA A 78 7.59 -3.79 -12.80
C ALA A 78 7.94 -3.98 -14.30
N LYS A 79 7.11 -4.72 -15.05
CA LYS A 79 7.21 -5.08 -16.47
C LYS A 79 8.35 -6.03 -16.79
N TYR A 80 9.58 -5.66 -16.50
CA TYR A 80 10.78 -6.49 -16.70
C TYR A 80 11.09 -7.38 -15.49
N VAL A 81 10.61 -7.00 -14.29
CA VAL A 81 10.57 -7.89 -13.12
C VAL A 81 9.13 -8.03 -12.66
N LYS A 82 8.67 -9.28 -12.57
CA LYS A 82 7.36 -9.65 -12.01
C LYS A 82 7.59 -10.46 -10.75
N THR A 83 7.12 -9.97 -9.62
CA THR A 83 7.34 -10.60 -8.32
C THR A 83 6.04 -10.66 -7.52
N SER A 84 5.93 -11.67 -6.68
CA SER A 84 4.86 -11.79 -5.70
C SER A 84 5.43 -12.40 -4.43
N TRP A 85 5.00 -11.89 -3.30
CA TRP A 85 5.37 -12.44 -2.00
C TRP A 85 4.17 -12.43 -1.06
N CYS A 86 4.17 -13.35 -0.09
CA CYS A 86 3.18 -13.46 0.98
C CYS A 86 3.95 -13.75 2.27
N HIS A 87 3.87 -12.86 3.25
CA HIS A 87 4.55 -12.93 4.53
C HIS A 87 3.51 -13.05 5.65
N PHE A 88 3.80 -13.88 6.62
CA PHE A 88 2.99 -14.06 7.82
C PHE A 88 3.89 -13.87 9.04
N VAL A 89 3.36 -13.26 10.09
CA VAL A 89 4.03 -13.12 11.38
C VAL A 89 3.01 -13.10 12.52
N ASN A 90 3.33 -13.75 13.64
CA ASN A 90 2.54 -13.59 14.86
C ASN A 90 2.75 -12.19 15.43
N ARG A 91 1.77 -11.67 16.18
CA ARG A 91 1.85 -10.32 16.78
C ARG A 91 3.07 -10.10 17.69
N ASP A 92 3.56 -11.15 18.33
CA ASP A 92 4.77 -11.07 19.17
C ASP A 92 6.09 -11.03 18.37
N GLY A 93 6.01 -11.06 17.03
CA GLY A 93 7.15 -11.08 16.12
C GLY A 93 7.71 -12.49 15.86
N THR A 94 7.20 -13.53 16.52
CA THR A 94 7.65 -14.91 16.35
C THR A 94 6.90 -15.61 15.22
N GLY A 95 7.32 -16.85 14.89
CA GLY A 95 6.58 -17.72 13.98
C GLY A 95 6.41 -17.18 12.56
N GLN A 96 7.31 -16.31 12.12
CA GLN A 96 7.23 -15.67 10.81
C GLN A 96 7.77 -16.54 9.67
N PHE A 97 7.22 -16.36 8.47
CA PHE A 97 7.72 -16.98 7.24
C PHE A 97 7.29 -16.18 6.00
N GLU A 98 7.94 -16.46 4.86
CA GLU A 98 7.62 -15.84 3.57
C GLU A 98 7.57 -16.88 2.45
N HIS A 99 6.56 -16.74 1.59
CA HIS A 99 6.53 -17.33 0.27
C HIS A 99 6.75 -16.27 -0.79
N ALA A 100 7.89 -16.31 -1.50
CA ALA A 100 8.19 -15.41 -2.61
C ALA A 100 8.40 -16.12 -3.93
N ARG A 101 8.01 -15.47 -5.02
CA ARG A 101 8.13 -15.97 -6.39
C ARG A 101 8.48 -14.81 -7.34
N LYS A 102 9.34 -15.08 -8.34
CA LYS A 102 9.77 -14.12 -9.38
C LYS A 102 9.56 -14.72 -10.77
N GLY A 103 9.47 -13.88 -11.80
CA GLY A 103 9.30 -14.31 -13.20
C GLY A 103 7.92 -14.88 -13.51
N LEU A 104 6.89 -14.42 -12.79
CA LEU A 104 5.57 -15.04 -12.79
C LEU A 104 4.67 -14.53 -13.91
N ARG A 105 3.70 -15.37 -14.29
CA ARG A 105 2.49 -14.92 -14.97
C ARG A 105 1.57 -14.27 -13.95
N LEU A 106 1.63 -12.94 -13.87
CA LEU A 106 0.74 -12.12 -13.06
C LEU A 106 0.07 -11.01 -13.89
N ARG A 107 -1.03 -10.50 -13.33
CA ARG A 107 -1.80 -9.35 -13.82
C ARG A 107 -2.14 -8.48 -12.61
N VAL A 108 -1.91 -7.18 -12.73
CA VAL A 108 -2.46 -6.16 -11.80
C VAL A 108 -3.67 -5.51 -12.46
N ALA A 109 -4.71 -5.24 -11.67
CA ALA A 109 -5.95 -4.64 -12.14
C ALA A 109 -5.74 -3.20 -12.66
N ARG A 110 -6.50 -2.83 -13.69
CA ARG A 110 -6.44 -1.48 -14.27
C ARG A 110 -7.24 -0.45 -13.48
N ASP A 111 -8.19 -0.91 -12.68
CA ASP A 111 -9.07 -0.14 -11.82
C ASP A 111 -9.60 -1.11 -10.73
N LEU A 112 -10.52 -0.65 -9.90
CA LEU A 112 -11.05 -1.42 -8.76
C LEU A 112 -12.55 -1.74 -8.86
N TRP A 113 -13.20 -1.44 -9.99
CA TRP A 113 -14.65 -1.54 -10.13
C TRP A 113 -15.18 -2.95 -10.32
N ASN A 114 -14.62 -3.67 -11.28
CA ASN A 114 -14.87 -5.09 -11.50
C ASN A 114 -13.67 -5.70 -12.23
N ALA A 115 -12.57 -5.81 -11.50
CA ALA A 115 -11.28 -6.14 -12.08
C ALA A 115 -10.46 -7.05 -11.17
N THR A 116 -9.65 -7.89 -11.80
CA THR A 116 -8.85 -8.90 -11.10
C THR A 116 -7.37 -8.55 -11.08
N THR A 117 -6.77 -8.60 -9.90
CA THR A 117 -5.32 -8.74 -9.71
C THR A 117 -5.04 -10.18 -9.33
N GLN A 118 -4.11 -10.84 -10.01
CA GLN A 118 -3.79 -12.24 -9.71
C GLN A 118 -2.38 -12.63 -10.11
N VAL A 119 -1.89 -13.66 -9.45
CA VAL A 119 -0.66 -14.37 -9.76
C VAL A 119 -0.92 -15.87 -9.72
N ARG A 120 -0.36 -16.60 -10.68
CA ARG A 120 -0.47 -18.06 -10.72
C ARG A 120 0.88 -18.68 -11.06
N ALA A 121 1.32 -19.59 -10.20
CA ALA A 121 2.43 -20.50 -10.42
C ALA A 121 2.10 -21.87 -9.79
N HIS A 122 2.95 -22.86 -10.00
CA HIS A 122 2.80 -24.16 -9.35
C HIS A 122 2.85 -24.00 -7.83
N GLY A 123 1.80 -24.46 -7.14
CA GLY A 123 1.67 -24.36 -5.67
C GLY A 123 1.62 -22.94 -5.10
N TYR A 124 1.41 -21.90 -5.92
CA TYR A 124 1.34 -20.50 -5.47
C TYR A 124 0.31 -19.72 -6.28
N ARG A 125 -0.81 -19.35 -5.65
CA ARG A 125 -1.88 -18.55 -6.25
C ARG A 125 -2.39 -17.53 -5.26
N ILE A 126 -2.48 -16.28 -5.73
CA ILE A 126 -3.21 -15.21 -5.04
C ILE A 126 -4.14 -14.60 -6.09
N HIS A 127 -5.41 -14.48 -5.74
CA HIS A 127 -6.45 -13.92 -6.59
C HIS A 127 -7.22 -12.88 -5.79
N VAL A 128 -7.26 -11.65 -6.32
CA VAL A 128 -8.00 -10.53 -5.75
C VAL A 128 -9.02 -10.07 -6.77
N HIS A 129 -10.29 -10.13 -6.42
CA HIS A 129 -11.38 -9.55 -7.21
C HIS A 129 -11.75 -8.22 -6.58
N ASN A 130 -11.36 -7.13 -7.24
CA ASN A 130 -11.77 -5.78 -6.88
C ASN A 130 -13.16 -5.55 -7.49
N HIS A 131 -14.17 -5.35 -6.64
CA HIS A 131 -15.57 -5.23 -7.05
C HIS A 131 -16.26 -4.01 -6.40
N LEU A 132 -15.69 -2.82 -6.55
CA LEU A 132 -16.29 -1.57 -6.03
C LEU A 132 -17.73 -1.34 -6.52
N ASP A 133 -18.12 -1.89 -7.67
CA ASP A 133 -19.50 -1.77 -8.17
C ASP A 133 -20.55 -2.32 -7.19
N VAL A 134 -20.16 -3.25 -6.30
CA VAL A 134 -21.02 -3.79 -5.23
C VAL A 134 -20.48 -3.48 -3.82
N GLY A 135 -19.47 -2.63 -3.70
CA GLY A 135 -18.89 -2.23 -2.41
C GLY A 135 -18.11 -3.34 -1.68
N GLU A 136 -17.55 -4.31 -2.40
CA GLU A 136 -16.80 -5.43 -1.80
C GLU A 136 -15.54 -5.78 -2.60
N HIS A 137 -14.51 -6.30 -1.94
CA HIS A 137 -13.39 -7.02 -2.57
C HIS A 137 -13.27 -8.43 -2.00
N THR A 138 -12.87 -9.39 -2.83
CA THR A 138 -12.57 -10.75 -2.35
C THR A 138 -11.11 -11.11 -2.56
N ILE A 139 -10.53 -11.79 -1.57
CA ILE A 139 -9.16 -12.33 -1.62
C ILE A 139 -9.24 -13.84 -1.49
N ARG A 140 -8.59 -14.55 -2.42
CA ARG A 140 -8.33 -15.98 -2.32
C ARG A 140 -6.85 -16.26 -2.41
N ILE A 141 -6.31 -16.97 -1.42
CA ILE A 141 -4.90 -17.37 -1.37
C ILE A 141 -4.85 -18.89 -1.30
N HIS A 142 -4.02 -19.50 -2.14
CA HIS A 142 -3.69 -20.92 -2.07
C HIS A 142 -2.19 -21.10 -2.35
N ILE A 143 -1.43 -21.33 -1.29
CA ILE A 143 0.01 -21.53 -1.34
C ILE A 143 0.33 -22.85 -0.63
N HIS A 144 1.04 -23.74 -1.32
CA HIS A 144 1.42 -25.04 -0.78
C HIS A 144 2.58 -24.90 0.20
N ASN A 145 2.68 -25.86 1.11
CA ASN A 145 3.91 -26.06 1.88
C ASN A 145 5.06 -26.42 0.90
N ASP A 146 6.21 -25.76 1.04
CA ASP A 146 7.40 -25.98 0.20
C ASP A 146 8.59 -26.58 0.97
N GLY A 147 8.33 -27.10 2.18
CA GLY A 147 9.30 -27.67 3.11
C GLY A 147 9.99 -26.62 4.00
N ARG A 148 9.94 -25.34 3.64
CA ARG A 148 10.53 -24.24 4.43
C ARG A 148 9.48 -23.42 5.15
N ALA A 149 8.32 -23.26 4.54
CA ALA A 149 7.20 -22.51 5.08
C ALA A 149 5.89 -23.34 5.03
N PRO A 150 4.98 -23.15 6.01
CA PRO A 150 3.69 -23.84 6.00
C PRO A 150 2.83 -23.39 4.82
N SER A 151 1.80 -24.18 4.50
CA SER A 151 0.79 -23.78 3.51
C SER A 151 -0.02 -22.58 4.00
N VAL A 152 -0.54 -21.79 3.06
CA VAL A 152 -1.46 -20.67 3.34
C VAL A 152 -2.69 -20.82 2.46
N GLU A 153 -3.85 -20.89 3.08
CA GLU A 153 -5.16 -20.87 2.42
C GLU A 153 -5.98 -19.73 3.01
N ALA A 154 -6.59 -18.90 2.17
CA ALA A 154 -7.46 -17.84 2.66
C ALA A 154 -8.64 -17.62 1.72
N GLU A 155 -9.82 -17.38 2.30
CA GLU A 155 -11.02 -16.91 1.62
C GLU A 155 -11.56 -15.73 2.44
N LEU A 156 -11.39 -14.52 1.91
CA LEU A 156 -11.66 -13.30 2.66
C LEU A 156 -12.50 -12.31 1.84
N ARG A 157 -13.38 -11.59 2.52
CA ARG A 157 -14.19 -10.49 1.98
C ARG A 157 -13.82 -9.19 2.69
N CYS A 158 -13.62 -8.13 1.92
CA CYS A 158 -13.32 -6.79 2.43
C CYS A 158 -14.45 -5.84 2.05
N MET A 159 -15.04 -5.20 3.05
CA MET A 159 -16.21 -4.33 2.87
C MET A 159 -15.76 -2.92 2.52
N HIS A 160 -15.99 -2.51 1.27
CA HIS A 160 -15.55 -1.23 0.70
C HIS A 160 -16.73 -0.36 0.27
N ASP A 161 -17.61 -0.08 1.22
CA ASP A 161 -18.58 1.01 1.11
C ASP A 161 -17.83 2.34 1.03
N LEU A 162 -17.96 3.08 -0.08
CA LEU A 162 -17.22 4.32 -0.32
C LEU A 162 -17.66 5.50 0.56
N GLU A 163 -18.85 5.44 1.15
CA GLU A 163 -19.32 6.47 2.09
C GLU A 163 -18.78 6.21 3.49
N ARG A 164 -18.74 4.93 3.90
CA ARG A 164 -18.23 4.51 5.23
C ARG A 164 -16.71 4.40 5.28
N ASN A 165 -16.08 3.96 4.19
CA ASN A 165 -14.64 3.73 4.07
C ASN A 165 -14.10 4.47 2.84
N PRO A 166 -14.16 5.80 2.80
CA PRO A 166 -13.61 6.58 1.70
C PRO A 166 -12.10 6.33 1.55
N PRO A 167 -11.61 6.03 0.33
CA PRO A 167 -10.19 5.86 0.09
C PRO A 167 -9.48 7.21 -0.01
N LEU A 168 -8.19 7.20 0.35
CA LEU A 168 -7.27 8.24 -0.05
C LEU A 168 -6.88 7.99 -1.52
N GLU A 169 -7.48 8.77 -2.42
CA GLU A 169 -7.23 8.72 -3.85
C GLU A 169 -6.33 9.89 -4.26
N VAL A 170 -5.08 9.62 -4.64
CA VAL A 170 -4.09 10.66 -4.93
C VAL A 170 -3.33 10.39 -6.22
N VAL A 171 -3.20 11.43 -7.03
CA VAL A 171 -2.36 11.44 -8.24
C VAL A 171 -1.38 12.58 -8.14
N MET A 172 -0.09 12.26 -8.09
CA MET A 172 0.96 13.24 -7.75
C MET A 172 2.19 13.10 -8.66
N PRO A 173 2.93 14.19 -8.87
CA PRO A 173 4.12 14.15 -9.72
C PRO A 173 5.26 13.39 -9.02
N VAL A 174 5.97 12.57 -9.80
CA VAL A 174 7.19 11.85 -9.35
C VAL A 174 8.43 12.25 -10.16
N GLY A 175 8.28 13.26 -11.01
CA GLY A 175 9.34 13.82 -11.84
C GLY A 175 8.76 14.57 -13.04
N PRO A 176 9.60 15.21 -13.86
CA PRO A 176 9.15 15.90 -15.07
C PRO A 176 8.40 14.93 -15.99
N GLY A 177 7.13 15.24 -16.32
CA GLY A 177 6.28 14.42 -17.18
C GLY A 177 5.95 13.02 -16.63
N ARG A 178 6.08 12.81 -15.31
CA ARG A 178 5.88 11.52 -14.65
C ARG A 178 4.95 11.68 -13.46
N ALA A 179 4.00 10.77 -13.32
CA ALA A 179 3.03 10.76 -12.24
C ALA A 179 2.99 9.39 -11.55
N MET A 180 2.49 9.40 -10.32
CA MET A 180 2.02 8.21 -9.64
C MET A 180 0.57 8.37 -9.22
N TYR A 181 -0.14 7.26 -9.23
CA TYR A 181 -1.46 7.04 -8.70
C TYR A 181 -1.36 6.16 -7.46
N SER A 182 -1.99 6.59 -6.38
CA SER A 182 -2.12 5.79 -5.16
C SER A 182 -3.58 5.79 -4.70
N HIS A 183 -4.05 4.60 -4.37
CA HIS A 183 -5.33 4.36 -3.74
C HIS A 183 -5.05 3.60 -2.45
N LYS A 184 -5.41 4.22 -1.32
CA LYS A 184 -5.19 3.63 0.01
C LYS A 184 -6.44 3.69 0.85
N VAL A 185 -6.75 2.59 1.53
CA VAL A 185 -7.91 2.52 2.42
C VAL A 185 -7.70 1.43 3.47
N SER A 186 -8.29 1.60 4.65
CA SER A 186 -8.44 0.54 5.64
C SER A 186 -9.86 0.01 5.59
N LEU A 187 -10.01 -1.29 5.37
CA LEU A 187 -11.31 -1.95 5.19
C LEU A 187 -11.55 -2.96 6.31
N PRO A 188 -12.77 -3.06 6.85
CA PRO A 188 -13.20 -4.24 7.57
C PRO A 188 -13.04 -5.48 6.69
N ILE A 189 -12.54 -6.58 7.27
CA ILE A 189 -12.29 -7.84 6.57
C ILE A 189 -12.81 -9.02 7.38
N GLU A 190 -13.39 -10.00 6.70
CA GLU A 190 -13.89 -11.23 7.32
C GLU A 190 -13.62 -12.46 6.45
N GLY A 191 -13.75 -13.64 7.05
CA GLY A 191 -13.63 -14.93 6.38
C GLY A 191 -12.71 -15.88 7.14
N THR A 192 -11.93 -16.68 6.41
CA THR A 192 -11.07 -17.70 7.03
C THR A 192 -9.65 -17.61 6.48
N LEU A 193 -8.67 -17.65 7.39
CA LEU A 193 -7.26 -17.80 7.08
C LEU A 193 -6.74 -19.09 7.73
N LYS A 194 -6.12 -19.95 6.94
CA LYS A 194 -5.47 -21.17 7.40
C LYS A 194 -3.97 -21.12 7.10
N VAL A 195 -3.17 -21.30 8.13
CA VAL A 195 -1.71 -21.36 8.08
C VAL A 195 -1.22 -22.70 8.60
N GLY A 196 -0.78 -23.58 7.71
CA GLY A 196 -0.51 -24.98 8.03
C GLY A 196 -1.75 -25.67 8.58
N GLN A 197 -1.73 -26.04 9.86
CA GLN A 197 -2.87 -26.64 10.56
C GLN A 197 -3.69 -25.62 11.36
N ARG A 198 -3.17 -24.41 11.59
CA ARG A 198 -3.86 -23.36 12.35
C ARG A 198 -4.93 -22.72 11.47
N VAL A 199 -6.16 -22.68 11.96
CA VAL A 199 -7.26 -21.93 11.34
C VAL A 199 -7.52 -20.70 12.19
N ILE A 200 -7.67 -19.54 11.55
CA ILE A 200 -7.98 -18.26 12.14
C ILE A 200 -9.28 -17.78 11.50
N ASP A 201 -10.30 -17.61 12.33
CA ASP A 201 -11.55 -16.96 11.92
C ASP A 201 -11.32 -15.45 11.92
N VAL A 202 -11.52 -14.83 10.76
CA VAL A 202 -11.29 -13.41 10.57
C VAL A 202 -12.62 -12.69 10.77
N CYS A 203 -12.70 -11.86 11.82
CA CYS A 203 -13.90 -11.09 12.18
C CYS A 203 -13.78 -9.63 11.74
N ALA A 204 -14.81 -9.10 11.07
CA ALA A 204 -14.85 -7.72 10.57
C ALA A 204 -14.74 -6.64 11.66
N ASP A 205 -15.06 -6.96 12.92
CA ASP A 205 -15.01 -6.00 14.02
C ASP A 205 -13.59 -5.78 14.57
N GLU A 206 -12.73 -6.80 14.40
CA GLU A 206 -11.40 -6.87 15.00
C GLU A 206 -10.27 -6.83 13.96
N ALA A 207 -10.56 -7.27 12.73
CA ALA A 207 -9.60 -7.33 11.65
C ALA A 207 -9.74 -6.17 10.66
N ARG A 208 -8.61 -5.78 10.07
CA ARG A 208 -8.54 -4.74 9.05
C ARG A 208 -7.64 -5.16 7.90
N ALA A 209 -8.04 -4.84 6.69
CA ALA A 209 -7.22 -4.92 5.49
C ALA A 209 -6.79 -3.51 5.08
N ILE A 210 -5.49 -3.23 5.13
CA ILE A 210 -4.92 -2.03 4.55
C ILE A 210 -4.67 -2.32 3.08
N TRP A 211 -5.48 -1.71 2.23
CA TRP A 211 -5.45 -1.86 0.79
C TRP A 211 -4.53 -0.78 0.21
N ASP A 212 -3.50 -1.19 -0.54
CA ASP A 212 -2.58 -0.28 -1.22
C ASP A 212 -2.44 -0.66 -2.69
N VAL A 213 -2.99 0.19 -3.55
CA VAL A 213 -2.90 0.04 -5.00
C VAL A 213 -2.12 1.21 -5.54
N HIS A 214 -1.06 0.89 -6.30
CA HIS A 214 -0.13 1.90 -6.75
C HIS A 214 0.25 1.68 -8.21
N LYS A 215 0.39 2.80 -8.94
CA LYS A 215 0.85 2.81 -10.32
C LYS A 215 1.73 4.02 -10.55
N ALA A 216 2.93 3.84 -11.09
CA ALA A 216 3.86 4.96 -11.24
C ALA A 216 4.76 4.85 -12.47
N HIS A 217 4.95 5.99 -13.13
CA HIS A 217 6.01 6.16 -14.13
C HIS A 217 7.30 6.61 -13.45
N TYR A 218 7.84 5.79 -12.56
CA TYR A 218 8.98 6.17 -11.75
C TYR A 218 10.21 6.61 -12.56
N PRO A 219 10.94 7.64 -12.11
CA PRO A 219 12.26 7.96 -12.65
C PRO A 219 13.26 6.84 -12.36
N HIS A 220 14.42 6.87 -13.02
CA HIS A 220 15.46 5.84 -12.89
C HIS A 220 15.83 5.55 -11.44
N ARG A 221 16.00 6.59 -10.59
CA ARG A 221 16.18 6.41 -9.14
C ARG A 221 14.88 6.74 -8.41
N THR A 222 14.41 5.81 -7.59
CA THR A 222 13.22 5.97 -6.75
C THR A 222 13.57 5.64 -5.31
N TRP A 223 12.92 6.31 -4.37
CA TRP A 223 13.00 5.97 -2.95
C TRP A 223 11.71 6.37 -2.24
N TRP A 224 11.43 5.70 -1.13
CA TRP A 224 10.38 6.10 -0.19
C TRP A 224 10.64 5.59 1.22
N ASN A 225 10.05 6.32 2.17
CA ASN A 225 9.70 5.81 3.48
C ASN A 225 8.18 5.74 3.58
N TRP A 226 7.68 4.63 4.08
CA TRP A 226 6.25 4.40 4.24
C TRP A 226 5.97 3.89 5.64
N ALA A 227 4.83 4.25 6.21
CA ALA A 227 4.31 3.68 7.45
C ALA A 227 2.80 3.49 7.32
N THR A 228 2.33 2.34 7.78
CA THR A 228 0.90 2.08 7.88
C THR A 228 0.57 1.14 9.01
N PHE A 229 -0.60 1.33 9.60
CA PHE A 229 -1.17 0.44 10.60
C PHE A 229 -2.69 0.54 10.59
N ALA A 230 -3.34 -0.43 11.21
CA ALA A 230 -4.73 -0.36 11.61
C ALA A 230 -4.89 -0.97 13.00
N GLY A 231 -5.77 -0.40 13.82
CA GLY A 231 -5.97 -0.84 15.19
C GLY A 231 -7.17 -0.16 15.85
N LYS A 232 -7.16 -0.16 17.18
CA LYS A 232 -8.15 0.51 18.01
C LYS A 232 -7.45 1.55 18.88
N ASP A 233 -8.10 2.68 19.14
CA ASP A 233 -7.66 3.62 20.18
C ASP A 233 -8.14 3.18 21.57
N ASP A 234 -7.85 3.98 22.59
CA ASP A 234 -8.24 3.77 23.98
C ASP A 234 -9.77 3.79 24.21
N GLN A 235 -10.52 4.36 23.28
CA GLN A 235 -11.99 4.40 23.29
C GLN A 235 -12.63 3.26 22.49
N GLY A 236 -11.81 2.36 21.92
CA GLY A 236 -12.29 1.23 21.10
C GLY A 236 -12.70 1.61 19.68
N ARG A 237 -12.41 2.85 19.25
CA ARG A 237 -12.66 3.32 17.87
C ARG A 237 -11.60 2.77 16.94
N THR A 238 -11.98 2.48 15.70
CA THR A 238 -11.01 2.05 14.70
C THR A 238 -10.15 3.22 14.26
N VAL A 239 -8.83 3.03 14.29
CA VAL A 239 -7.85 3.98 13.75
C VAL A 239 -7.00 3.28 12.71
N ALA A 240 -6.84 3.89 11.55
CA ALA A 240 -5.85 3.48 10.57
C ALA A 240 -5.06 4.68 10.06
N LEU A 241 -3.81 4.45 9.69
CA LEU A 241 -2.90 5.50 9.25
C LEU A 241 -2.17 5.06 7.99
N ASN A 242 -1.98 6.02 7.10
CA ASN A 242 -1.02 5.92 6.02
C ASN A 242 -0.14 7.16 5.97
N LEU A 243 1.18 6.99 6.03
CA LEU A 243 2.16 8.06 5.83
C LEU A 243 3.21 7.62 4.83
N THR A 244 3.48 8.44 3.82
CA THR A 244 4.58 8.27 2.88
C THR A 244 5.38 9.56 2.73
N ARG A 245 6.70 9.39 2.69
CA ARG A 245 7.63 10.39 2.17
C ARG A 245 8.41 9.76 1.03
N ASN A 246 8.35 10.33 -0.16
CA ASN A 246 8.95 9.74 -1.35
C ASN A 246 9.60 10.81 -2.24
N ILE A 247 9.94 10.42 -3.47
CA ILE A 247 10.57 11.28 -4.48
C ILE A 247 9.75 12.50 -4.94
N ASN A 248 8.48 12.61 -4.56
CA ASN A 248 7.69 13.81 -4.85
C ASN A 248 8.30 15.04 -4.14
N ARG A 249 8.76 16.00 -4.93
CA ARG A 249 9.37 17.25 -4.44
C ARG A 249 8.36 18.32 -4.04
N ARG A 250 7.07 18.07 -4.28
CA ARG A 250 5.94 18.96 -3.98
C ARG A 250 5.02 18.29 -2.97
N ASP A 251 5.62 17.64 -1.96
CA ASP A 251 4.90 16.89 -0.92
C ASP A 251 4.06 17.82 -0.01
N ASP A 252 4.48 19.08 0.09
CA ASP A 252 3.76 20.20 0.71
C ASP A 252 2.47 20.59 -0.03
N GLU A 253 2.39 20.35 -1.33
CA GLU A 253 1.18 20.61 -2.12
C GLU A 253 0.26 19.38 -2.20
N ILE A 254 0.86 18.20 -2.43
CA ILE A 254 0.13 16.95 -2.62
C ILE A 254 0.96 15.76 -2.12
N ASN A 255 0.36 14.91 -1.30
CA ASN A 255 0.97 13.71 -0.75
C ASN A 255 -0.11 12.65 -0.50
N GLU A 256 0.33 11.44 -0.18
CA GLU A 256 -0.52 10.29 0.15
C GLU A 256 -0.59 10.04 1.68
N ASN A 257 -0.72 11.10 2.48
CA ASN A 257 -0.79 10.99 3.94
C ASN A 257 -2.22 11.17 4.45
N ALA A 258 -2.69 10.24 5.27
CA ALA A 258 -4.02 10.29 5.84
C ALA A 258 -4.18 9.45 7.11
N VAL A 259 -5.18 9.82 7.91
CA VAL A 259 -5.72 9.01 9.01
C VAL A 259 -7.19 8.72 8.75
N TRP A 260 -7.63 7.52 9.12
CA TRP A 260 -9.03 7.13 9.21
C TRP A 260 -9.37 6.92 10.68
N LEU A 261 -10.39 7.61 11.18
CA LEU A 261 -10.95 7.41 12.53
C LEU A 261 -12.41 7.00 12.35
N ASP A 262 -12.74 5.76 12.75
CA ASP A 262 -14.04 5.12 12.48
C ASP A 262 -14.50 5.25 11.02
N GLY A 263 -13.56 5.06 10.10
CA GLY A 263 -13.79 5.16 8.65
C GLY A 263 -13.75 6.59 8.11
N ALA A 264 -13.86 7.62 8.96
CA ALA A 264 -13.78 9.01 8.51
C ALA A 264 -12.34 9.39 8.12
N LEU A 265 -12.14 9.68 6.84
CA LEU A 265 -10.85 10.06 6.24
C LEU A 265 -10.51 11.53 6.53
N GLN A 266 -9.30 11.77 7.04
CA GLN A 266 -8.66 13.09 7.09
C GLN A 266 -7.29 13.02 6.41
N ARG A 267 -7.03 13.94 5.46
CA ARG A 267 -5.68 14.11 4.89
C ARG A 267 -4.74 14.74 5.91
N LEU A 268 -3.49 14.35 5.86
CA LEU A 268 -2.42 14.85 6.73
C LEU A 268 -1.37 15.62 5.91
N GLY A 269 -0.60 16.46 6.60
CA GLY A 269 0.54 17.16 6.02
C GLY A 269 1.70 16.24 5.63
N PRO A 270 2.79 16.81 5.11
CA PRO A 270 3.99 16.06 4.73
C PRO A 270 4.59 15.24 5.88
N ALA A 271 4.72 13.93 5.68
CA ALA A 271 5.34 13.03 6.65
C ALA A 271 6.87 13.18 6.70
N ARG A 272 7.44 12.98 7.88
CA ARG A 272 8.89 13.00 8.14
C ARG A 272 9.23 11.76 8.97
N PHE A 273 10.30 11.08 8.54
CA PHE A 273 10.79 9.85 9.11
C PHE A 273 12.22 10.07 9.58
N THR A 274 12.52 9.66 10.81
CA THR A 274 13.86 9.65 11.36
C THR A 274 14.17 8.23 11.82
N HIS A 275 15.07 7.58 11.10
CA HIS A 275 15.58 6.24 11.38
C HIS A 275 17.01 6.10 10.83
N ASP A 276 17.75 5.11 11.28
CA ASP A 276 19.03 4.74 10.68
C ASP A 276 18.78 3.72 9.55
N PRO A 277 19.03 4.07 8.27
CA PRO A 277 18.81 3.15 7.14
C PRO A 277 19.74 1.92 7.17
N PHE A 278 20.82 1.95 7.95
CA PHE A 278 21.70 0.80 8.17
C PHE A 278 21.27 -0.07 9.36
N ARG A 279 20.33 0.42 10.17
CA ARG A 279 19.81 -0.25 11.37
C ARG A 279 18.28 -0.15 11.41
N SER A 280 17.63 -0.75 10.41
CA SER A 280 16.17 -0.77 10.23
C SER A 280 15.37 -1.25 11.46
N LEU A 281 16.00 -2.01 12.36
CA LEU A 281 15.39 -2.52 13.58
C LEU A 281 15.54 -1.60 14.81
N GLU A 282 16.27 -0.48 14.70
CA GLU A 282 16.22 0.57 15.72
C GLU A 282 14.88 1.32 15.64
N PRO A 283 14.37 1.91 16.75
CA PRO A 283 13.10 2.63 16.75
C PRO A 283 13.08 3.81 15.77
N TRP A 284 11.95 4.00 15.09
CA TRP A 284 11.74 5.10 14.16
C TRP A 284 10.95 6.21 14.86
N LYS A 285 11.24 7.47 14.53
CA LYS A 285 10.39 8.61 14.86
C LYS A 285 9.69 9.08 13.60
N ILE A 286 8.37 9.25 13.69
CA ILE A 286 7.51 9.53 12.54
C ILE A 286 6.56 10.65 12.92
N GLY A 287 6.54 11.72 12.14
CA GLY A 287 5.61 12.81 12.38
C GLY A 287 5.22 13.52 11.09
N THR A 288 4.34 14.51 11.18
CA THR A 288 3.92 15.32 10.03
C THR A 288 4.26 16.79 10.24
N ALA A 289 4.54 17.50 9.15
CA ALA A 289 4.97 18.91 9.20
C ALA A 289 3.87 19.86 9.71
N ASP A 290 2.61 19.43 9.69
CA ASP A 290 1.47 20.15 10.28
C ASP A 290 1.28 19.87 11.78
N GLY A 291 2.15 19.04 12.38
CA GLY A 291 2.08 18.66 13.80
C GLY A 291 0.94 17.69 14.14
N ALA A 292 0.22 17.17 13.13
CA ALA A 292 -0.91 16.28 13.37
C ALA A 292 -0.50 14.87 13.81
N VAL A 293 0.74 14.45 13.58
CA VAL A 293 1.24 13.13 13.97
C VAL A 293 2.56 13.27 14.73
N ASP A 294 2.66 12.58 15.87
CA ASP A 294 3.90 12.31 16.60
C ASP A 294 3.89 10.86 17.09
N LEU A 295 4.59 9.99 16.36
CA LEU A 295 4.62 8.55 16.59
C LEU A 295 6.04 8.04 16.71
N SER A 296 6.18 6.98 17.51
CA SER A 296 7.33 6.10 17.53
C SER A 296 6.94 4.74 16.99
N PHE A 297 7.79 4.14 16.17
CA PHE A 297 7.62 2.76 15.71
C PHE A 297 8.75 1.90 16.27
N ARG A 298 8.38 0.78 16.89
CA ARG A 298 9.31 -0.20 17.45
C ARG A 298 9.25 -1.48 16.61
N PRO A 299 10.28 -1.74 15.78
CA PRO A 299 10.38 -2.97 15.00
C PRO A 299 10.44 -4.21 15.90
N LEU A 300 9.74 -5.28 15.52
CA LEU A 300 9.87 -6.63 16.10
C LEU A 300 10.62 -7.60 15.19
N GLY A 301 10.77 -7.24 13.92
CA GLY A 301 11.50 -7.98 12.90
C GLY A 301 11.39 -7.26 11.57
N GLU A 302 11.97 -7.86 10.52
CA GLU A 302 11.88 -7.30 9.18
C GLU A 302 11.68 -8.36 8.11
N ARG A 303 10.88 -7.99 7.11
CA ARG A 303 11.00 -8.55 5.77
C ARG A 303 12.04 -7.73 5.01
N ARG A 304 13.00 -8.39 4.37
CA ARG A 304 14.05 -7.73 3.60
C ARG A 304 14.23 -8.36 2.24
N GLU A 305 14.39 -7.53 1.21
CA GLU A 305 14.69 -7.98 -0.14
C GLU A 305 15.73 -7.08 -0.82
N ASN A 306 16.85 -7.68 -1.21
CA ASN A 306 17.89 -7.03 -1.99
C ASN A 306 17.97 -7.66 -3.37
N LEU A 307 17.63 -6.90 -4.40
CA LEU A 307 17.69 -7.32 -5.79
C LEU A 307 18.82 -6.57 -6.52
N ARG A 308 19.68 -7.31 -7.22
CA ARG A 308 20.70 -6.77 -8.14
C ARG A 308 20.65 -7.56 -9.44
N LEU A 309 20.13 -6.93 -10.50
CA LEU A 309 19.99 -7.53 -11.83
C LEU A 309 20.55 -6.57 -12.89
N GLY A 310 21.85 -6.69 -13.18
CA GLY A 310 22.54 -5.79 -14.12
C GLY A 310 22.46 -4.34 -13.65
N LEU A 311 21.73 -3.50 -14.40
CA LEU A 311 21.52 -2.09 -14.09
C LEU A 311 20.43 -1.84 -13.04
N ILE A 312 19.63 -2.87 -12.70
CA ILE A 312 18.55 -2.77 -11.72
C ILE A 312 19.10 -3.07 -10.33
N ARG A 313 18.82 -2.18 -9.39
CA ARG A 313 19.09 -2.36 -7.95
C ARG A 313 17.83 -2.04 -7.16
N SER A 314 17.47 -2.87 -6.20
CA SER A 314 16.39 -2.56 -5.25
C SER A 314 16.81 -3.04 -3.87
N VAL A 315 16.87 -2.12 -2.91
CA VAL A 315 17.19 -2.39 -1.49
C VAL A 315 15.93 -2.07 -0.69
N PHE A 316 15.19 -3.11 -0.32
CA PHE A 316 13.88 -2.99 0.30
C PHE A 316 13.91 -3.56 1.72
N HIS A 317 13.57 -2.72 2.69
CA HIS A 317 13.39 -3.09 4.08
C HIS A 317 11.95 -2.80 4.48
N GLN A 318 11.27 -3.78 5.06
CA GLN A 318 9.92 -3.66 5.60
C GLN A 318 9.90 -4.20 7.03
N PRO A 319 10.36 -3.42 8.01
CA PRO A 319 10.18 -3.79 9.40
C PRO A 319 8.68 -3.80 9.77
N PHE A 320 8.29 -4.81 10.52
CA PHE A 320 6.97 -4.91 11.12
C PHE A 320 7.08 -4.74 12.64
N GLY A 321 6.04 -4.21 13.26
CA GLY A 321 6.09 -3.92 14.68
C GLY A 321 4.93 -3.05 15.17
N VAL A 322 5.20 -2.30 16.23
CA VAL A 322 4.17 -1.55 16.97
C VAL A 322 4.42 -0.05 16.90
N PHE A 323 3.34 0.70 16.72
CA PHE A 323 3.30 2.15 16.78
C PHE A 323 2.75 2.60 18.13
N SER A 324 3.32 3.69 18.65
CA SER A 324 2.80 4.40 19.82
C SER A 324 3.04 5.91 19.72
N GLY A 325 2.18 6.72 20.34
CA GLY A 325 2.22 8.18 20.30
C GLY A 325 0.84 8.81 20.13
N THR A 326 0.74 9.90 19.39
CA THR A 326 -0.51 10.66 19.22
C THR A 326 -0.77 11.05 17.77
N ILE A 327 -2.06 11.15 17.44
CA ILE A 327 -2.55 11.64 16.15
C ILE A 327 -3.69 12.64 16.40
N HIS A 328 -3.63 13.81 15.77
CA HIS A 328 -4.73 14.77 15.73
C HIS A 328 -5.63 14.48 14.52
N ALA A 329 -6.79 13.88 14.77
CA ALA A 329 -7.78 13.51 13.76
C ALA A 329 -9.15 14.14 14.10
N HIS A 330 -9.77 14.79 13.12
CA HIS A 330 -11.09 15.43 13.19
C HIS A 330 -11.24 16.37 14.39
N GLY A 331 -10.20 17.14 14.70
CA GLY A 331 -10.16 18.07 15.83
C GLY A 331 -9.97 17.39 17.20
N GLN A 332 -9.69 16.09 17.22
CA GLN A 332 -9.50 15.30 18.44
C GLN A 332 -8.07 14.75 18.51
N MET A 333 -7.52 14.66 19.71
CA MET A 333 -6.27 13.93 19.94
C MET A 333 -6.60 12.45 20.18
N VAL A 334 -6.00 11.58 19.38
CA VAL A 334 -6.14 10.13 19.42
C VAL A 334 -4.83 9.55 19.93
N ARG A 335 -4.89 8.80 21.03
CA ARG A 335 -3.73 8.12 21.60
C ARG A 335 -3.56 6.76 20.96
N ILE A 336 -2.32 6.46 20.59
CA ILE A 336 -1.91 5.18 20.03
C ILE A 336 -0.93 4.55 21.01
N ASP A 337 -1.23 3.35 21.52
CA ASP A 337 -0.36 2.68 22.49
C ASP A 337 0.32 1.42 21.91
N ASP A 338 -0.41 0.64 21.11
CA ASP A 338 0.09 -0.65 20.59
C ASP A 338 -0.53 -1.00 19.23
N ALA A 339 -0.50 -0.06 18.29
CA ALA A 339 -1.06 -0.31 16.96
C ALA A 339 -0.09 -1.13 16.11
N TRP A 340 -0.58 -2.24 15.54
CA TRP A 340 0.24 -3.17 14.76
C TRP A 340 0.29 -2.76 13.29
N GLY A 341 1.50 -2.78 12.71
CA GLY A 341 1.67 -2.41 11.32
C GLY A 341 3.10 -2.56 10.82
N ILE A 342 3.40 -1.82 9.76
CA ILE A 342 4.67 -1.90 9.05
C ILE A 342 5.21 -0.50 8.73
N CYS A 343 6.53 -0.42 8.66
CA CYS A 343 7.23 0.65 7.97
C CYS A 343 7.97 0.08 6.76
N GLU A 344 8.33 0.92 5.80
CA GLU A 344 9.24 0.59 4.71
C GLU A 344 10.33 1.64 4.55
N ASP A 345 11.51 1.18 4.17
CA ASP A 345 12.59 1.98 3.59
C ASP A 345 13.03 1.32 2.29
N HIS A 346 12.88 2.04 1.18
CA HIS A 346 13.21 1.53 -0.15
C HIS A 346 14.08 2.53 -0.92
N ASP A 347 15.18 2.04 -1.48
CA ASP A 347 15.95 2.71 -2.53
C ASP A 347 16.07 1.77 -3.74
N ALA A 348 15.70 2.29 -4.92
CA ALA A 348 15.72 1.56 -6.18
C ALA A 348 16.39 2.35 -7.30
N LEU A 349 17.08 1.61 -8.16
CA LEU A 349 17.55 1.99 -9.49
C LEU A 349 16.90 1.04 -10.50
N TRP A 350 16.20 1.58 -11.48
CA TRP A 350 15.25 0.86 -12.33
C TRP A 350 15.71 0.60 -13.75
#